data_AF-G3XKS2-F1
#
_entry.id   AF-G3XKS2-F1
#
_cell.length_a   1.000
_cell.length_b   1.000
_cell.length_c   1.000
_cell.angle_alpha   90.00
_cell.angle_beta   90.00
_cell.angle_gamma   90.00
#
_symmetry.space_group_name_H-M   'P 1'
#
loop_
_entity.id
_entity.type
_entity.pdbx_description
1 polymer ?
#
loop_
_entity_poly.entity_id
_entity_poly.type
_entity_poly.pdbx_seq_one_letter_code
_entity_poly.pdbx_strand_id
1 'polypeptide(L)'
;GSYQSGRFYTKPPQCVDIPADLRLCHNVGYKKMVLPNLLEHETMAEVKQQASSWVPLLNKNCHIGTQVFLCSLFAPVCLDRPIYPCRWLCEAVRDSCEPVMQFFGFYWPEMLKCDKFPEGDVCIAMTPPNATEASKPQGTTVCPPCDNELKSEAIIEHLCASEFALRMKIKEVKKENGDKKIVPKKKKPLKLGPIKKKELKKLVLYLKNGADCPCHQL
;
A
#
# COMPACT_ATOMS: atom_id res chain seq x y z
N GLY A 1 6.53 38.93 -10.52
CA GLY A 1 7.38 38.61 -9.37
C GLY A 1 8.02 37.26 -9.61
N SER A 2 9.34 37.23 -9.73
CA SER A 2 10.17 36.05 -9.94
C SER A 2 10.18 35.16 -8.70
N TYR A 3 9.65 33.94 -8.82
CA TYR A 3 9.79 32.90 -7.80
C TYR A 3 11.25 32.44 -7.76
N GLN A 4 12.01 32.95 -6.79
CA GLN A 4 13.25 32.34 -6.35
C GLN A 4 12.91 31.26 -5.33
N SER A 5 13.09 30.00 -5.73
CA SER A 5 13.36 28.91 -4.80
C SER A 5 14.57 28.18 -5.33
N GLY A 6 15.74 28.54 -4.80
CA GLY A 6 17.02 27.93 -5.15
C GLY A 6 17.08 26.49 -4.65
N ARG A 7 16.61 25.54 -5.45
CA ARG A 7 17.05 24.15 -5.37
C ARG A 7 18.22 24.00 -6.35
N PHE A 8 19.43 23.91 -5.81
CA PHE A 8 20.63 23.63 -6.60
C PHE A 8 20.62 22.16 -7.00
N TYR A 9 19.92 21.81 -8.08
CA TYR A 9 20.05 20.48 -8.67
C TYR A 9 21.42 20.36 -9.32
N THR A 10 22.05 19.20 -9.16
CA THR A 10 23.39 18.95 -9.72
C THR A 10 23.40 18.99 -11.25
N LYS A 11 22.24 18.77 -11.88
CA LYS A 11 22.02 18.71 -13.33
C LYS A 11 20.72 19.41 -13.72
N PRO A 12 20.63 19.97 -14.94
CA PRO A 12 19.37 20.50 -15.46
C PRO A 12 18.32 19.38 -15.58
N PRO A 13 17.01 19.69 -15.50
CA PRO A 13 15.97 18.69 -15.70
C PRO A 13 16.11 17.97 -17.05
N GLN A 14 16.06 16.63 -17.03
CA GLN A 14 16.20 15.81 -18.22
C GLN A 14 15.03 14.83 -18.35
N CYS A 15 14.52 14.71 -19.57
CA CYS A 15 13.52 13.71 -19.89
C CYS A 15 14.16 12.39 -20.26
N VAL A 16 13.75 11.33 -19.58
CA VAL A 16 14.25 9.96 -19.73
C VAL A 16 13.10 9.00 -19.98
N ASP A 17 13.37 7.89 -20.66
CA ASP A 17 12.36 6.85 -20.87
C ASP A 17 12.05 6.11 -19.55
N ILE A 18 10.78 5.78 -19.35
CA ILE A 18 10.33 4.93 -18.24
C ILE A 18 10.70 3.49 -18.58
N PRO A 19 11.61 2.86 -17.83
CA PRO A 19 12.09 1.53 -18.19
C PRO A 19 11.08 0.46 -17.77
N ALA A 20 11.07 -0.67 -18.47
CA ALA A 20 10.14 -1.76 -18.23
C ALA A 20 10.25 -2.38 -16.82
N ASP A 21 11.41 -2.24 -16.18
CA ASP A 21 11.67 -2.72 -14.82
C ASP A 21 11.24 -1.72 -13.73
N LEU A 22 10.79 -0.49 -14.07
CA LEU A 22 10.13 0.41 -13.12
C LEU A 22 8.66 -0.02 -12.93
N ARG A 23 8.47 -1.15 -12.25
CA ARG A 23 7.17 -1.86 -12.11
C ARG A 23 6.02 -0.99 -11.63
N LEU A 24 6.29 0.02 -10.80
CA LEU A 24 5.27 0.92 -10.28
C LEU A 24 4.58 1.74 -11.40
N CYS A 25 5.37 2.20 -12.39
CA CYS A 25 4.96 3.22 -13.34
C CYS A 25 5.18 2.85 -14.81
N HIS A 26 5.57 1.62 -15.11
CA HIS A 26 5.60 1.16 -16.50
C HIS A 26 4.16 1.06 -17.05
N ASN A 27 3.97 1.50 -18.30
CA ASN A 27 2.69 1.45 -19.04
C ASN A 27 1.53 2.28 -18.44
N VAL A 28 1.82 3.40 -17.77
CA VAL A 28 0.82 4.31 -17.17
C VAL A 28 0.24 5.36 -18.14
N GLY A 29 0.33 5.12 -19.45
CA GLY A 29 -0.23 6.00 -20.49
C GLY A 29 0.74 7.01 -21.12
N TYR A 30 1.98 7.10 -20.61
CA TYR A 30 3.07 7.87 -21.23
C TYR A 30 4.39 7.10 -21.10
N LYS A 31 5.39 7.52 -21.88
CA LYS A 31 6.67 6.79 -22.03
C LYS A 31 7.88 7.49 -21.43
N LYS A 32 7.80 8.82 -21.21
CA LYS A 32 8.93 9.64 -20.74
C LYS A 32 8.58 10.37 -19.45
N MET A 33 9.52 10.36 -18.52
CA MET A 33 9.43 11.09 -17.26
C MET A 33 10.57 12.10 -17.14
N VAL A 34 10.45 13.06 -16.22
CA VAL A 34 11.52 14.03 -15.92
C VAL A 34 12.29 13.64 -14.65
N LEU A 35 13.62 13.83 -14.68
CA LEU A 35 14.51 13.82 -13.52
C LEU A 35 15.18 15.19 -13.35
N PRO A 36 15.41 15.68 -12.11
CA PRO A 36 14.96 15.09 -10.85
C PRO A 36 13.43 15.06 -10.75
N ASN A 37 12.88 14.02 -10.12
CA ASN A 37 11.43 13.87 -9.99
C ASN A 37 10.88 14.74 -8.83
N LEU A 38 9.56 14.69 -8.57
CA LEU A 38 8.93 15.50 -7.52
C LEU A 38 9.28 15.06 -6.09
N LEU A 39 9.97 13.93 -5.95
CA LEU A 39 10.54 13.42 -4.71
C LEU A 39 12.06 13.66 -4.62
N GLU A 40 12.61 14.48 -5.51
CA GLU A 40 14.02 14.90 -5.54
C GLU A 40 15.01 13.76 -5.84
N HIS A 41 14.55 12.63 -6.40
CA HIS A 41 15.45 11.60 -6.93
C HIS A 41 16.11 12.11 -8.21
N GLU A 42 17.45 12.08 -8.28
CA GLU A 42 18.21 12.58 -9.43
C GLU A 42 18.56 11.47 -10.42
N THR A 43 18.54 10.20 -9.97
CA THR A 43 18.93 9.05 -10.79
C THR A 43 17.82 8.02 -10.94
N MET A 44 17.81 7.33 -12.08
CA MET A 44 16.87 6.23 -12.30
C MET A 44 17.08 5.07 -11.31
N ALA A 45 18.31 4.89 -10.81
CA ALA A 45 18.60 3.86 -9.79
C ALA A 45 17.87 4.16 -8.47
N GLU A 46 17.93 5.41 -7.99
CA GLU A 46 17.19 5.86 -6.81
C GLU A 46 15.68 5.72 -7.00
N VAL A 47 15.16 6.17 -8.16
CA VAL A 47 13.73 6.04 -8.49
C VAL A 47 13.29 4.59 -8.42
N LYS A 48 14.01 3.66 -9.06
CA LYS A 48 13.69 2.22 -9.05
C LYS A 48 13.71 1.65 -7.64
N GLN A 49 14.76 1.95 -6.87
CA GLN A 49 14.93 1.44 -5.52
C GLN A 49 13.76 1.90 -4.63
N GLN A 50 13.47 3.20 -4.60
CA GLN A 50 12.42 3.76 -3.75
C GLN A 50 11.01 3.37 -4.24
N ALA A 51 10.77 3.37 -5.55
CA ALA A 51 9.47 2.97 -6.12
C ALA A 51 9.15 1.49 -5.86
N SER A 52 10.15 0.61 -5.80
CA SER A 52 9.94 -0.83 -5.57
C SER A 52 9.24 -1.12 -4.24
N SER A 53 9.48 -0.31 -3.21
CA SER A 53 8.85 -0.43 -1.88
C SER A 53 7.35 -0.15 -1.90
N TRP A 54 6.84 0.51 -2.96
CA TRP A 54 5.42 0.84 -3.11
C TRP A 54 4.62 -0.19 -3.91
N VAL A 55 5.30 -1.08 -4.64
CA VAL A 55 4.63 -2.13 -5.44
C VAL A 55 3.74 -3.05 -4.58
N PRO A 56 4.14 -3.49 -3.36
CA PRO A 56 3.26 -4.28 -2.50
C PRO A 56 1.96 -3.56 -2.12
N LEU A 57 2.02 -2.24 -1.85
CA LEU A 57 0.82 -1.45 -1.54
C LEU A 57 -0.07 -1.29 -2.78
N LEU A 58 0.54 -1.04 -3.95
CA LEU A 58 -0.20 -0.97 -5.21
C LEU A 58 -0.98 -2.26 -5.47
N ASN A 59 -0.36 -3.43 -5.24
CA ASN A 59 -0.98 -4.74 -5.41
C ASN A 59 -2.11 -5.03 -4.40
N LYS A 60 -2.25 -4.24 -3.33
CA LYS A 60 -3.40 -4.33 -2.42
C LYS A 60 -4.64 -3.63 -2.95
N ASN A 61 -4.51 -2.86 -4.04
CA ASN A 61 -5.61 -2.19 -4.72
C ASN A 61 -6.53 -1.42 -3.76
N CYS A 62 -5.96 -0.79 -2.73
CA CYS A 62 -6.70 -0.05 -1.71
C CYS A 62 -7.48 1.15 -2.28
N HIS A 63 -7.00 1.75 -3.38
CA HIS A 63 -7.69 2.81 -4.09
C HIS A 63 -7.37 2.76 -5.59
N ILE A 64 -8.34 3.09 -6.45
CA ILE A 64 -8.16 3.08 -7.91
C ILE A 64 -7.11 4.11 -8.38
N GLY A 65 -6.98 5.20 -7.63
CA GLY A 65 -6.02 6.28 -7.91
C GLY A 65 -4.62 6.09 -7.37
N THR A 66 -4.33 4.99 -6.68
CA THR A 66 -3.01 4.78 -6.07
C THR A 66 -1.88 4.82 -7.10
N GLN A 67 -2.05 4.16 -8.26
CA GLN A 67 -1.01 4.16 -9.30
C GLN A 67 -0.80 5.56 -9.89
N VAL A 68 -1.89 6.26 -10.22
CA VAL A 68 -1.82 7.62 -10.79
C VAL A 68 -1.15 8.58 -9.80
N PHE A 69 -1.56 8.54 -8.53
CA PHE A 69 -0.99 9.38 -7.49
C PHE A 69 0.51 9.12 -7.31
N LEU A 70 0.92 7.87 -7.11
CA LEU A 70 2.34 7.54 -6.90
C LEU A 70 3.18 7.87 -8.14
N CYS A 71 2.71 7.55 -9.34
CA CYS A 71 3.45 7.82 -10.56
C CYS A 71 3.52 9.30 -10.92
N SER A 72 2.56 10.12 -10.50
CA SER A 72 2.67 11.58 -10.63
C SER A 72 3.89 12.15 -9.88
N LEU A 73 4.36 11.46 -8.83
CA LEU A 73 5.50 11.86 -8.01
C LEU A 73 6.79 11.14 -8.40
N PHE A 74 6.71 9.81 -8.58
CA PHE A 74 7.87 8.98 -8.90
C PHE A 74 8.32 9.10 -10.36
N ALA A 75 7.36 9.24 -11.28
CA ALA A 75 7.59 9.27 -12.72
C ALA A 75 6.86 10.43 -13.41
N PRO A 76 6.96 11.68 -12.94
CA PRO A 76 6.21 12.81 -13.49
C PRO A 76 6.39 12.94 -15.01
N VAL A 77 5.31 13.23 -15.72
CA VAL A 77 5.33 13.42 -17.19
C VAL A 77 6.39 14.45 -17.56
N CYS A 78 7.16 14.16 -18.61
CA CYS A 78 8.11 15.09 -19.19
C CYS A 78 7.39 16.35 -19.75
N LEU A 79 7.37 17.42 -18.97
CA LEU A 79 6.78 18.73 -19.29
C LEU A 79 7.73 19.85 -18.81
N ASP A 80 7.61 21.04 -19.40
CA ASP A 80 8.43 22.21 -19.03
C ASP A 80 8.18 22.69 -17.59
N ARG A 81 6.99 22.43 -17.06
CA ARG A 81 6.61 22.75 -15.68
C ARG A 81 6.05 21.52 -14.99
N PRO A 82 6.43 21.28 -13.72
CA PRO A 82 5.89 20.17 -12.95
C PRO A 82 4.40 20.40 -12.68
N ILE A 83 3.61 19.33 -12.80
CA ILE A 83 2.21 19.30 -12.41
C ILE A 83 2.10 18.33 -11.24
N TYR A 84 1.66 18.82 -10.09
CA TYR A 84 1.47 18.02 -8.88
C TYR A 84 0.11 17.30 -8.91
N PRO A 85 -0.06 16.19 -8.18
CA PRO A 85 -1.39 15.64 -7.94
C PRO A 85 -2.24 16.63 -7.14
N CYS A 86 -3.55 16.63 -7.35
CA CYS A 86 -4.45 17.44 -6.54
C CYS A 86 -4.46 16.95 -5.09
N ARG A 87 -4.63 17.86 -4.11
CA ARG A 87 -4.72 17.52 -2.69
C ARG A 87 -5.79 16.46 -2.40
N TRP A 88 -6.98 16.63 -2.96
CA TRP A 88 -8.07 15.68 -2.77
C TRP A 88 -7.73 14.27 -3.28
N LEU A 89 -6.92 14.12 -4.34
CA LEU A 89 -6.50 12.82 -4.86
C LEU A 89 -5.53 12.16 -3.86
N CYS A 90 -4.62 12.93 -3.29
CA CYS A 90 -3.75 12.45 -2.21
C CYS A 90 -4.55 11.98 -1.00
N GLU A 91 -5.50 12.80 -0.54
CA GLU A 91 -6.32 12.48 0.64
C GLU A 91 -7.15 11.22 0.42
N ALA A 92 -7.80 11.08 -0.74
CA ALA A 92 -8.56 9.88 -1.09
C ALA A 92 -7.69 8.60 -1.10
N VAL A 93 -6.48 8.69 -1.68
CA VAL A 93 -5.53 7.57 -1.68
C VAL A 93 -5.00 7.28 -0.27
N ARG A 94 -4.60 8.30 0.49
CA ARG A 94 -4.14 8.16 1.88
C ARG A 94 -5.21 7.49 2.73
N ASP A 95 -6.43 8.02 2.74
CA ASP A 95 -7.50 7.54 3.62
C ASP A 95 -7.87 6.09 3.33
N SER A 96 -7.72 5.66 2.08
CA SER A 96 -7.97 4.28 1.65
C SER A 96 -6.78 3.34 1.92
N CYS A 97 -5.54 3.82 1.77
CA CYS A 97 -4.33 2.99 1.75
C CYS A 97 -3.51 3.05 3.05
N GLU A 98 -3.55 4.14 3.80
CA GLU A 98 -2.84 4.26 5.08
C GLU A 98 -3.27 3.19 6.11
N PRO A 99 -4.57 2.83 6.27
CA PRO A 99 -4.95 1.73 7.16
C PRO A 99 -4.29 0.39 6.78
N VAL A 100 -4.09 0.16 5.47
CA VAL A 100 -3.37 -1.03 4.97
C VAL A 100 -1.89 -0.95 5.33
N MET A 101 -1.27 0.23 5.22
CA MET A 101 0.14 0.44 5.63
C MET A 101 0.32 0.24 7.14
N GLN A 102 -0.57 0.80 7.95
CA GLN A 102 -0.51 0.72 9.42
C GLN A 102 -0.62 -0.71 9.91
N PHE A 103 -1.39 -1.56 9.22
CA PHE A 103 -1.45 -2.99 9.51
C PHE A 103 -0.08 -3.69 9.44
N PHE A 104 0.79 -3.23 8.54
CA PHE A 104 2.18 -3.72 8.41
C PHE A 104 3.20 -2.90 9.21
N GLY A 105 2.75 -1.96 10.05
CA GLY A 105 3.62 -1.13 10.89
C GLY A 105 4.21 0.09 10.18
N PHE A 106 3.66 0.48 9.03
CA PHE A 106 4.09 1.67 8.28
C PHE A 106 3.04 2.78 8.37
N TYR A 107 3.48 4.02 8.47
CA TYR A 107 2.62 5.20 8.46
C TYR A 107 2.69 5.92 7.12
N TRP A 108 1.71 6.78 6.83
CA TRP A 108 1.79 7.63 5.65
C TRP A 108 3.01 8.57 5.76
N PRO A 109 3.96 8.52 4.81
CA PRO A 109 5.25 9.17 4.97
C PRO A 109 5.19 10.66 4.73
N GLU A 110 6.12 11.38 5.34
CA GLU A 110 6.25 12.84 5.24
C GLU A 110 6.34 13.34 3.79
N MET A 111 7.02 12.58 2.92
CA MET A 111 7.19 12.94 1.51
C MET A 111 5.87 12.93 0.71
N LEU A 112 4.82 12.29 1.24
CA LEU A 112 3.51 12.17 0.61
C LEU A 112 2.41 12.94 1.36
N LYS A 113 2.73 13.75 2.37
CA LYS A 113 1.69 14.52 3.08
C LYS A 113 0.91 15.42 2.12
N CYS A 114 -0.42 15.39 2.26
CA CYS A 114 -1.31 15.99 1.28
C CYS A 114 -1.35 17.52 1.32
N ASP A 115 -0.93 18.13 2.43
CA ASP A 115 -0.78 19.59 2.57
C ASP A 115 0.27 20.18 1.61
N LYS A 116 1.20 19.37 1.11
CA LYS A 116 2.18 19.72 0.08
C LYS A 116 1.60 19.89 -1.31
N PHE A 117 0.36 19.45 -1.53
CA PHE A 117 -0.29 19.44 -2.84
C PHE A 117 -1.34 20.55 -2.98
N PRO A 118 -1.55 21.08 -4.20
CA PRO A 118 -2.45 22.19 -4.46
C PRO A 118 -3.94 21.81 -4.34
N GLU A 119 -4.76 22.79 -3.93
CA GLU A 119 -6.23 22.69 -3.91
C GLU A 119 -6.91 23.30 -5.14
N GLY A 120 -6.38 24.40 -5.70
CA GLY A 120 -7.05 25.22 -6.72
C GLY A 120 -6.27 25.50 -8.02
N ASP A 121 -5.04 25.01 -8.14
CA ASP A 121 -4.23 25.14 -9.36
C ASP A 121 -4.45 23.96 -10.32
N VAL A 122 -3.96 24.08 -11.57
CA VAL A 122 -3.91 22.95 -12.52
C VAL A 122 -3.11 21.80 -11.89
N CYS A 123 -3.80 20.70 -11.60
CA CYS A 123 -3.24 19.54 -10.91
C CYS A 123 -3.71 18.22 -11.55
N ILE A 124 -2.95 17.15 -11.32
CA ILE A 124 -3.30 15.81 -11.79
C ILE A 124 -4.45 15.30 -10.92
N ALA A 125 -5.59 15.17 -11.58
CA ALA A 125 -6.82 14.60 -11.07
C ALA A 125 -7.06 13.24 -11.72
N MET A 126 -7.81 12.37 -11.04
CA MET A 126 -8.57 11.35 -11.75
C MET A 126 -9.95 11.93 -12.03
N THR A 127 -10.37 11.99 -13.29
CA THR A 127 -11.79 12.23 -13.63
C THR A 127 -12.57 10.96 -13.31
N PRO A 128 -13.54 10.98 -12.40
CA PRO A 128 -14.39 9.82 -12.20
C PRO A 128 -15.67 10.04 -12.98
N PRO A 129 -16.35 8.98 -13.47
CA PRO A 129 -17.77 8.95 -13.19
C PRO A 129 -17.90 8.87 -11.65
N ASN A 130 -18.33 9.94 -11.00
CA ASN A 130 -18.54 10.10 -9.54
C ASN A 130 -17.29 10.22 -8.62
N ALA A 131 -16.75 11.44 -8.48
CA ALA A 131 -15.71 11.80 -7.50
C ALA A 131 -16.20 11.94 -6.06
N THR A 132 -17.49 11.73 -5.80
CA THR A 132 -18.10 11.78 -4.46
C THR A 132 -18.33 10.41 -3.86
N GLU A 133 -18.14 9.35 -4.63
CA GLU A 133 -18.01 8.01 -4.06
C GLU A 133 -16.52 7.73 -3.98
N ALA A 134 -15.95 7.83 -2.77
CA ALA A 134 -14.82 6.98 -2.44
C ALA A 134 -15.19 5.61 -3.02
N SER A 135 -14.39 5.11 -3.96
CA SER A 135 -14.58 3.77 -4.48
C SER A 135 -14.53 2.86 -3.25
N LYS A 136 -15.70 2.54 -2.69
CA LYS A 136 -15.86 1.47 -1.73
C LYS A 136 -15.15 0.33 -2.43
N PRO A 137 -14.06 -0.22 -1.85
CA PRO A 137 -13.28 -1.25 -2.51
C PRO A 137 -14.29 -2.23 -3.09
N GLN A 138 -14.28 -2.36 -4.43
CA GLN A 138 -15.16 -3.30 -5.10
C GLN A 138 -14.91 -4.64 -4.42
N GLY A 139 -15.94 -5.12 -3.73
CA GLY A 139 -15.76 -5.96 -2.58
C GLY A 139 -14.99 -7.23 -2.89
N THR A 140 -13.88 -7.41 -2.19
CA THR A 140 -13.93 -8.40 -1.15
C THR A 140 -14.43 -7.69 0.11
N THR A 141 -15.61 -8.06 0.60
CA THR A 141 -16.14 -7.65 1.93
C THR A 141 -15.30 -8.23 3.08
N VAL A 142 -14.05 -8.55 2.80
CA VAL A 142 -13.18 -9.41 3.55
C VAL A 142 -11.93 -8.60 3.76
N CYS A 143 -11.66 -8.20 5.00
CA CYS A 143 -10.45 -7.43 5.27
C CYS A 143 -9.23 -8.27 4.89
N PRO A 144 -8.09 -7.65 4.55
CA PRO A 144 -6.89 -8.37 4.13
C PRO A 144 -6.43 -9.54 5.04
N PRO A 145 -6.62 -9.51 6.38
CA PRO A 145 -6.36 -10.66 7.25
C PRO A 145 -7.26 -11.89 7.01
N CYS A 146 -8.36 -11.69 6.30
CA CYS A 146 -9.40 -12.66 6.03
C CYS A 146 -9.53 -12.93 4.52
N ASP A 147 -8.85 -12.13 3.70
CA ASP A 147 -8.74 -12.31 2.25
C ASP A 147 -7.99 -13.60 1.97
N ASN A 148 -8.76 -14.67 1.89
CA ASN A 148 -8.29 -15.99 1.55
C ASN A 148 -8.61 -16.20 0.07
N GLU A 149 -7.64 -15.99 -0.81
CA GLU A 149 -7.63 -16.80 -2.03
C GLU A 149 -7.44 -18.25 -1.58
N LEU A 150 -8.54 -19.00 -1.42
CA LEU A 150 -8.59 -20.40 -0.99
C LEU A 150 -7.97 -21.40 -2.00
N LYS A 151 -6.96 -20.98 -2.76
CA LYS A 151 -6.21 -21.86 -3.65
C LYS A 151 -5.25 -22.69 -2.83
N SER A 152 -5.27 -24.01 -3.05
CA SER A 152 -4.39 -24.99 -2.39
C SER A 152 -2.92 -24.60 -2.50
N GLU A 153 -2.52 -24.04 -3.65
CA GLU A 153 -1.17 -23.59 -3.95
C GLU A 153 -0.75 -22.43 -3.05
N ALA A 154 -1.60 -21.39 -2.94
CA ALA A 154 -1.34 -20.23 -2.08
C ALA A 154 -1.23 -20.64 -0.59
N ILE A 155 -2.08 -21.56 -0.14
CA ILE A 155 -2.01 -22.08 1.24
C ILE A 155 -0.67 -22.79 1.49
N ILE A 156 -0.18 -23.58 0.52
CA ILE A 156 1.11 -24.26 0.63
C ILE A 156 2.26 -23.24 0.62
N GLU A 157 2.22 -22.24 -0.26
CA GLU A 157 3.23 -21.19 -0.33
C GLU A 157 3.32 -20.41 0.99
N HIS A 158 2.18 -19.98 1.54
CA HIS A 158 2.13 -19.31 2.84
C HIS A 158 2.58 -20.21 3.99
N LEU A 159 2.22 -21.49 3.97
CA LEU A 159 2.71 -22.48 4.96
C LEU A 159 4.23 -22.62 4.90
N CYS A 160 4.81 -22.61 3.70
CA CYS A 160 6.25 -22.66 3.48
C CYS A 160 6.94 -21.38 3.99
N ALA A 161 6.40 -20.20 3.67
CA ALA A 161 6.96 -18.90 4.03
C ALA A 161 6.81 -18.54 5.53
N SER A 162 5.82 -19.10 6.23
CA SER A 162 5.56 -18.78 7.64
C SER A 162 6.52 -19.49 8.59
N GLU A 163 6.94 -18.85 9.69
CA GLU A 163 7.83 -19.47 10.69
C GLU A 163 7.16 -20.64 11.42
N PHE A 164 5.86 -20.54 11.68
CA PHE A 164 5.04 -21.58 12.29
C PHE A 164 3.67 -21.63 11.63
N ALA A 165 2.97 -22.75 11.76
CA ALA A 165 1.63 -22.94 11.25
C ALA A 165 0.83 -23.92 12.10
N LEU A 166 -0.43 -23.58 12.37
CA LEU A 166 -1.31 -24.32 13.26
C LEU A 166 -2.65 -24.60 12.56
N ARG A 167 -3.11 -25.85 12.63
CA ARG A 167 -4.51 -26.18 12.36
C ARG A 167 -5.26 -26.13 13.68
N MET A 168 -6.28 -25.27 13.79
CA MET A 168 -7.06 -25.15 15.01
C MET A 168 -8.56 -25.25 14.76
N LYS A 169 -9.28 -25.74 15.77
CA LYS A 169 -10.74 -25.63 15.85
C LYS A 169 -11.05 -24.49 16.79
N ILE A 170 -11.78 -23.48 16.33
CA ILE A 170 -12.15 -22.31 17.11
C ILE A 170 -13.28 -22.69 18.08
N LYS A 171 -13.18 -22.23 19.33
CA LYS A 171 -14.25 -22.34 20.33
C LYS A 171 -15.11 -21.08 20.30
N GLU A 172 -14.45 -19.93 20.31
CA GLU A 172 -15.07 -18.62 20.47
C GLU A 172 -14.14 -17.53 19.90
N VAL A 173 -14.73 -16.46 19.40
CA VAL A 173 -14.02 -15.24 18.99
C VAL A 173 -14.57 -14.08 19.81
N LYS A 174 -13.69 -13.34 20.50
CA LYS A 174 -14.06 -12.20 21.35
C LYS A 174 -13.51 -10.90 20.79
N LYS A 175 -14.25 -9.80 20.90
CA LYS A 175 -13.72 -8.46 20.64
C LYS A 175 -13.05 -7.91 21.90
N GLU A 176 -11.81 -7.46 21.81
CA GLU A 176 -11.04 -6.90 22.93
C GLU A 176 -10.14 -5.78 22.41
N ASN A 177 -10.32 -4.54 22.87
CA ASN A 177 -9.50 -3.37 22.50
C ASN A 177 -9.32 -3.13 20.99
N GLY A 178 -10.37 -3.29 20.18
CA GLY A 178 -10.29 -3.15 18.72
C GLY A 178 -9.75 -4.39 17.98
N ASP A 179 -9.30 -5.41 18.70
CA ASP A 179 -8.83 -6.68 18.16
C ASP A 179 -9.90 -7.78 18.25
N LYS A 180 -9.74 -8.85 17.46
CA LYS A 180 -10.45 -10.12 17.63
C LYS A 180 -9.54 -11.16 18.27
N LYS A 181 -9.85 -11.57 19.48
CA LYS A 181 -9.20 -12.66 20.20
C LYS A 181 -9.80 -14.00 19.79
N ILE A 182 -8.97 -14.88 19.26
CA ILE A 182 -9.37 -16.24 18.87
C ILE A 182 -9.09 -17.19 20.02
N VAL A 183 -10.15 -17.81 20.55
CA VAL A 183 -10.08 -18.83 21.61
C VAL A 183 -10.21 -20.20 20.96
N PRO A 184 -9.13 -21.00 20.89
CA PRO A 184 -9.16 -22.31 20.23
C PRO A 184 -9.68 -23.41 21.16
N LYS A 185 -10.56 -24.27 20.64
CA LYS A 185 -10.99 -25.53 21.25
C LYS A 185 -9.90 -26.60 21.17
N LYS A 186 -9.19 -26.66 20.04
CA LYS A 186 -8.08 -27.61 19.80
C LYS A 186 -7.05 -26.95 18.90
N LYS A 187 -5.76 -27.14 19.19
CA LYS A 187 -4.63 -26.69 18.35
C LYS A 187 -3.82 -27.92 17.94
N LYS A 188 -3.52 -28.05 16.64
CA LYS A 188 -2.61 -29.06 16.10
C LYS A 188 -1.51 -28.33 15.31
N PRO A 189 -0.24 -28.46 15.69
CA PRO A 189 0.83 -27.87 14.89
C PRO A 189 0.95 -28.58 13.54
N LEU A 190 1.11 -27.79 12.48
CA LEU A 190 1.52 -28.25 11.15
C LEU A 190 3.01 -27.95 10.94
N LYS A 191 3.47 -26.79 11.44
CA LYS A 191 4.87 -26.35 11.49
C LYS A 191 5.10 -25.67 12.83
N LEU A 192 6.07 -26.13 13.64
CA LEU A 192 6.34 -25.53 14.96
C LEU A 192 7.34 -24.38 14.89
N GLY A 193 8.27 -24.42 13.93
CA GLY A 193 9.36 -23.45 13.86
C GLY A 193 10.03 -23.24 15.22
N PRO A 194 10.16 -22.00 15.70
CA PRO A 194 10.77 -21.70 16.99
C PRO A 194 9.87 -21.98 18.21
N ILE A 195 8.57 -22.26 18.01
CA ILE A 195 7.60 -22.39 19.12
C ILE A 195 7.74 -23.73 19.84
N LYS A 196 7.95 -23.69 21.15
CA LYS A 196 8.00 -24.91 21.98
C LYS A 196 6.60 -25.46 22.27
N LYS A 197 6.47 -26.79 22.41
CA LYS A 197 5.18 -27.46 22.74
C LYS A 197 4.50 -26.89 24.01
N LYS A 198 5.29 -26.45 25.00
CA LYS A 198 4.76 -25.84 26.25
C LYS A 198 4.16 -24.45 25.99
N GLU A 199 4.77 -23.66 25.12
CA GLU A 199 4.31 -22.32 24.72
C GLU A 199 3.05 -22.41 23.86
N LEU A 200 2.96 -23.42 22.99
CA LEU A 200 1.77 -23.67 22.18
C LEU A 200 0.49 -23.83 23.01
N LYS A 201 0.59 -24.41 24.23
CA LYS A 201 -0.54 -24.51 25.15
C LYS A 201 -1.02 -23.13 25.61
N LYS A 202 -0.10 -22.22 25.90
CA LYS A 202 -0.37 -20.86 26.38
C LYS A 202 -0.64 -19.84 25.27
N LEU A 203 -0.39 -20.19 24.01
CA LEU A 203 -0.52 -19.29 22.87
C LEU A 203 -1.94 -18.72 22.75
N VAL A 204 -2.08 -17.40 22.84
CA VAL A 204 -3.32 -16.67 22.55
C VAL A 204 -3.14 -15.98 21.20
N LEU A 205 -4.16 -16.05 20.35
CA LEU A 205 -4.12 -15.50 19.01
C LEU A 205 -5.04 -14.31 18.91
N TYR A 206 -4.54 -13.22 18.32
CA TYR A 206 -5.28 -11.99 18.09
C TYR A 206 -5.22 -11.65 16.61
N LEU A 207 -6.36 -11.24 16.04
CA LEU A 207 -6.43 -10.50 14.80
C LEU A 207 -6.43 -9.02 15.14
N LYS A 208 -5.31 -8.37 14.87
CA LYS A 208 -5.11 -6.95 15.14
C LYS A 208 -6.06 -6.10 14.31
N ASN A 209 -6.70 -5.12 14.95
CA ASN A 209 -7.72 -4.25 14.34
C ASN A 209 -8.88 -5.03 13.70
N GLY A 210 -9.09 -6.29 14.12
CA GLY A 210 -10.07 -7.20 13.53
C GLY A 210 -11.48 -7.05 14.09
N ALA A 211 -11.71 -6.20 15.10
CA ALA A 211 -12.99 -6.09 15.80
C ALA A 211 -14.18 -5.94 14.85
N ASP A 212 -14.06 -5.09 13.84
CA ASP A 212 -15.16 -4.78 12.92
C ASP A 212 -14.98 -5.41 11.54
N CYS A 213 -14.03 -6.35 11.43
CA CYS A 213 -13.78 -7.06 10.20
C CYS A 213 -14.75 -8.24 9.98
N PRO A 214 -15.48 -8.32 8.84
CA PRO A 214 -16.33 -9.47 8.52
C PRO A 214 -15.47 -10.62 7.96
N CYS A 215 -15.02 -11.50 8.85
CA CYS A 215 -14.32 -12.73 8.48
C CYS A 215 -15.30 -13.88 8.52
N HIS A 216 -15.96 -14.19 7.40
CA HIS A 216 -17.00 -15.23 7.35
C HIS A 216 -16.52 -16.63 7.79
N GLN A 217 -15.21 -16.86 7.86
CA GLN A 217 -14.59 -18.12 8.25
C GLN A 217 -14.22 -18.24 9.74
N LEU A 218 -14.48 -17.18 10.55
CA LEU A 218 -14.17 -17.10 11.98
C LEU A 218 -15.42 -16.85 12.81
#